data_AF-A0A6I2I5G7-F1
#
_entry.id   AF-A0A6I2I5G7-F1
#
_cell.length_a   1.000
_cell.length_b   1.000
_cell.length_c   1.000
_cell.angle_alpha   90.00
_cell.angle_beta   90.00
_cell.angle_gamma   90.00
#
_symmetry.space_group_name_H-M   'P 1'
#
loop_
_entity.id
_entity.type
_entity.pdbx_description
1 polymer ?
#
loop_
_entity_poly.entity_id
_entity_poly.type
_entity_poly.pdbx_seq_one_letter_code
_entity_poly.pdbx_strand_id
1 'polypeptide(L)'
;MEFDYVIIGGGSAGATLANRLSAEPDIQVCLLEAGKEGKNLLVRTLIGGVAMLPGYGNTNAPTIMIAEKAVEMILGHPTPDTTSRHASLIEETQS
;
A
#
# COMPACT_ATOMS: atom_id res chain seq x y z
N MET A 1 13.37 22.70 5.82
CA MET A 1 12.21 21.97 5.29
C MET A 1 11.71 21.10 6.42
N GLU A 2 10.41 21.10 6.67
CA GLU A 2 9.75 20.29 7.71
C GLU A 2 8.76 19.35 7.03
N PHE A 3 8.66 18.12 7.52
CA PHE A 3 7.75 17.08 7.04
C PHE A 3 7.19 16.34 8.25
N ASP A 4 5.91 15.96 8.19
CA ASP A 4 5.26 15.14 9.22
C ASP A 4 5.68 13.67 9.08
N TYR A 5 5.85 13.22 7.83
CA TYR A 5 6.25 11.85 7.52
C TYR A 5 7.37 11.80 6.48
N VAL A 6 8.35 10.94 6.74
CA VAL A 6 9.39 10.57 5.77
C VAL A 6 9.23 9.11 5.43
N ILE A 7 8.97 8.82 4.16
CA ILE A 7 8.79 7.48 3.61
C ILE A 7 10.05 7.12 2.81
N ILE A 8 10.65 5.98 3.14
CA ILE A 8 11.83 5.47 2.44
C ILE A 8 11.41 4.28 1.57
N GLY A 9 11.62 4.38 0.25
CA GLY A 9 11.27 3.37 -0.74
C GLY A 9 10.00 3.72 -1.53
N GLY A 10 10.13 3.99 -2.83
CA GLY A 10 9.07 4.35 -3.78
C GLY A 10 8.36 3.16 -4.45
N GLY A 11 8.45 1.96 -3.88
CA GLY A 11 7.70 0.77 -4.33
C GLY A 11 6.20 0.88 -4.05
N SER A 12 5.42 -0.17 -4.34
CA SER A 12 3.95 -0.15 -4.22
C SER A 12 3.45 0.30 -2.83
N ALA A 13 4.07 -0.16 -1.74
CA ALA A 13 3.69 0.30 -0.39
C ALA A 13 3.98 1.79 -0.16
N GLY A 14 5.21 2.24 -0.48
CA GLY A 14 5.61 3.62 -0.23
C GLY A 14 4.87 4.63 -1.09
N ALA A 15 4.57 4.28 -2.35
CA ALA A 15 3.73 5.09 -3.21
C ALA A 15 2.27 5.19 -2.68
N THR A 16 1.70 4.08 -2.19
CA THR A 16 0.37 4.08 -1.57
C THR A 16 0.34 4.90 -0.29
N LEU A 17 1.32 4.73 0.60
CA LEU A 17 1.46 5.52 1.83
C LEU A 17 1.56 7.00 1.52
N ALA A 18 2.46 7.38 0.59
CA ALA A 18 2.69 8.77 0.22
C ALA A 18 1.41 9.40 -0.33
N ASN A 19 0.76 8.75 -1.30
CA ASN A 19 -0.47 9.26 -1.93
C ASN A 19 -1.62 9.42 -0.93
N ARG A 20 -1.79 8.48 0.00
CA ARG A 20 -2.89 8.52 0.97
C ARG A 20 -2.64 9.52 2.10
N LEU A 21 -1.43 9.56 2.66
CA LEU A 21 -1.09 10.52 3.73
C LEU A 21 -1.08 11.95 3.19
N SER A 22 -0.55 12.18 1.98
CA SER A 22 -0.53 13.52 1.37
C SER A 22 -1.89 13.97 0.83
N ALA A 23 -2.94 13.15 0.91
CA ALA A 23 -4.30 13.55 0.54
C ALA A 23 -4.91 14.50 1.57
N GLU A 24 -4.43 14.46 2.83
CA GLU A 24 -4.77 15.44 3.84
C GLU A 24 -3.92 16.71 3.64
N PRO A 25 -4.54 17.89 3.44
CA PRO A 25 -3.82 19.11 3.05
C PRO A 25 -2.84 19.62 4.11
N ASP A 26 -3.07 19.27 5.37
CA ASP A 26 -2.24 19.66 6.51
C ASP A 26 -1.05 18.73 6.74
N ILE A 27 -0.91 17.65 5.95
CA ILE A 27 0.18 16.66 6.09
C ILE A 27 1.23 16.85 5.00
N GLN A 28 2.46 17.16 5.40
CA GLN A 28 3.64 17.24 4.52
C GLN A 28 4.39 15.90 4.52
N VAL A 29 4.50 15.27 3.35
CA VAL A 29 5.18 13.96 3.19
C VAL A 29 6.44 14.10 2.32
N CYS A 30 7.55 13.55 2.79
CA CYS A 30 8.76 13.36 2.00
C CYS A 30 8.90 11.89 1.58
N LEU A 31 8.89 11.62 0.27
CA LEU A 31 9.19 10.28 -0.25
C LEU A 31 10.60 10.25 -0.83
N LEU A 32 11.45 9.39 -0.28
CA LEU A 32 12.82 9.16 -0.75
C LEU A 32 12.91 7.78 -1.38
N GLU A 33 13.30 7.73 -2.65
CA GLU A 33 13.55 6.47 -3.37
C GLU A 33 14.99 6.40 -3.83
N ALA A 34 15.63 5.25 -3.60
CA ALA A 34 16.99 5.01 -4.04
C ALA A 34 16.98 4.60 -5.52
N GLY A 35 17.10 5.57 -6.44
CA GLY A 35 17.20 5.25 -7.87
C GLY A 35 17.07 6.44 -8.80
N LYS A 36 17.35 6.21 -10.09
CA LYS A 36 16.92 7.08 -11.19
C LYS A 36 15.45 6.81 -11.47
N GLU A 37 14.74 7.77 -12.07
CA GLU A 37 13.35 7.60 -12.50
C GLU A 37 13.20 6.25 -13.23
N GLY A 38 12.29 5.39 -12.78
CA GLY A 38 12.02 4.05 -13.31
C GLY A 38 11.41 4.05 -14.73
N LYS A 39 11.85 4.96 -15.59
CA LYS A 39 11.40 5.19 -16.97
C LYS A 39 11.87 4.12 -17.95
N ASN A 40 12.80 3.25 -17.55
CA ASN A 40 13.25 2.14 -18.39
C ASN A 40 12.16 1.06 -18.46
N LEU A 41 11.34 1.16 -19.50
CA LEU A 41 10.26 0.23 -19.82
C LEU A 41 10.74 -1.23 -19.80
N LEU A 42 11.98 -1.50 -20.22
CA LEU A 42 12.55 -2.84 -20.25
C LEU A 42 12.67 -3.47 -18.84
N VAL A 43 13.11 -2.70 -17.83
CA VAL A 43 13.22 -3.16 -16.44
C VAL A 43 11.83 -3.36 -15.84
N ARG A 44 10.90 -2.44 -16.14
CA ARG A 44 9.51 -2.50 -15.65
C ARG A 44 8.74 -3.69 -16.22
N THR A 45 8.87 -3.94 -17.52
CA THR A 45 8.14 -5.00 -18.21
C THR A 45 8.73 -6.38 -17.94
N LEU A 46 10.06 -6.51 -17.78
CA LEU A 46 10.68 -7.80 -17.46
C LEU A 46 10.40 -8.20 -16.01
N ILE A 47 10.61 -7.31 -15.03
CA ILE A 47 10.32 -7.63 -13.61
C ILE A 47 8.81 -7.75 -13.38
N GLY A 48 8.02 -6.83 -13.92
CA GLY A 48 6.56 -6.88 -13.84
C GLY A 48 5.96 -8.10 -14.56
N GLY A 49 6.54 -8.50 -15.68
CA GLY A 49 6.12 -9.69 -16.43
C GLY A 49 6.45 -11.00 -15.72
N VAL A 50 7.64 -11.12 -15.12
CA VAL A 50 8.03 -12.30 -14.33
C VAL A 50 7.15 -12.45 -13.09
N ALA A 51 6.80 -11.36 -12.42
CA ALA A 51 5.89 -11.38 -11.27
C ALA A 51 4.45 -11.82 -11.59
N MET A 52 4.09 -11.91 -12.87
CA MET A 52 2.76 -12.34 -13.35
C MET A 52 2.76 -13.77 -13.90
N LEU A 53 3.92 -14.46 -13.90
CA LEU A 53 3.99 -15.85 -14.34
C LEU A 53 3.35 -16.79 -13.32
N PRO A 54 2.68 -17.87 -13.75
CA PRO A 54 2.14 -18.88 -12.85
C PRO A 54 3.23 -19.43 -11.91
N GLY A 55 2.97 -19.40 -10.61
CA GLY A 55 3.93 -19.82 -9.57
C GLY A 55 4.74 -18.66 -8.95
N TYR A 56 4.80 -17.51 -9.60
CA TYR A 56 5.24 -16.25 -8.99
C TYR A 56 3.98 -15.46 -8.58
N GLY A 57 3.67 -15.46 -7.28
CA GLY A 57 2.49 -14.77 -6.77
C GLY A 57 2.59 -13.25 -6.91
N ASN A 58 1.46 -12.58 -7.15
CA ASN A 58 1.39 -11.11 -7.16
C ASN A 58 1.47 -10.57 -5.72
N THR A 59 2.68 -10.22 -5.26
CA THR A 59 2.89 -9.63 -3.93
C THR A 59 2.47 -8.17 -3.84
N ASN A 60 2.14 -7.50 -4.96
CA ASN A 60 1.75 -6.10 -4.93
C ASN A 60 0.38 -5.91 -4.26
N ALA A 61 -0.58 -6.80 -4.53
CA ALA A 61 -1.92 -6.70 -3.96
C ALA A 61 -1.91 -6.75 -2.41
N PRO A 62 -1.32 -7.77 -1.74
CA PRO A 62 -1.24 -7.76 -0.29
C PRO A 62 -0.39 -6.61 0.25
N THR A 63 0.67 -6.20 -0.46
CA THR A 63 1.51 -5.05 -0.08
C THR A 63 0.70 -3.75 -0.04
N ILE A 64 -0.13 -3.49 -1.06
CA ILE A 64 -0.99 -2.32 -1.13
C ILE A 64 -2.05 -2.36 -0.03
N MET A 65 -2.70 -3.51 0.19
CA MET A 65 -3.71 -3.67 1.25
C MET A 65 -3.14 -3.35 2.64
N ILE A 66 -1.93 -3.85 2.94
CA ILE A 66 -1.24 -3.56 4.20
C ILE A 66 -0.90 -2.07 4.30
N ALA A 67 -0.41 -1.47 3.21
CA ALA A 67 -0.09 -0.05 3.18
C ALA A 67 -1.32 0.84 3.43
N GLU A 68 -2.45 0.56 2.80
CA GLU A 68 -3.71 1.27 3.07
C GLU A 68 -4.13 1.12 4.53
N LYS A 69 -4.02 -0.10 5.06
CA LYS A 69 -4.36 -0.35 6.46
C LYS A 69 -3.48 0.40 7.44
N ALA A 70 -2.18 0.49 7.15
CA ALA A 70 -1.24 1.27 7.94
C ALA A 70 -1.62 2.76 7.95
N VAL A 71 -2.08 3.31 6.82
CA VAL A 71 -2.54 4.70 6.77
C VAL A 71 -3.76 4.93 7.66
N GLU A 72 -4.74 4.02 7.63
CA GLU A 72 -5.90 4.12 8.52
C GLU A 72 -5.46 4.17 9.99
N MET A 73 -4.49 3.32 10.37
CA MET A 73 -3.95 3.29 11.73
C MET A 73 -3.20 4.57 12.09
N ILE A 74 -2.41 5.12 11.17
CA ILE A 74 -1.65 6.37 11.37
C ILE A 74 -2.60 7.56 11.57
N LEU A 75 -3.65 7.65 10.75
CA LEU A 75 -4.63 8.73 10.80
C LEU A 75 -5.68 8.56 11.91
N GLY A 76 -5.65 7.44 12.64
CA GLY A 76 -6.60 7.14 13.71
C GLY A 76 -8.02 6.81 13.20
N HIS A 77 -8.16 6.40 11.94
CA HIS A 77 -9.44 5.95 11.40
C HIS A 77 -9.80 4.58 12.00
N PRO A 78 -11.09 4.33 12.30
CA PRO A 78 -11.52 3.05 12.80
C PRO A 78 -11.27 1.99 11.73
N THR A 79 -10.37 1.06 12.03
CA THR A 79 -10.14 -0.09 11.19
C THR A 79 -11.38 -1.00 11.27
N PRO A 80 -11.97 -1.46 10.14
CA PRO A 80 -12.94 -2.54 10.20
C PRO A 80 -12.33 -3.70 10.99
N ASP A 81 -12.91 -4.00 12.15
CA ASP A 81 -12.44 -5.11 12.98
C ASP A 81 -12.64 -6.39 12.17
N THR A 82 -11.54 -7.04 11.82
CA THR A 82 -11.57 -8.27 11.01
C THR A 82 -12.32 -9.38 11.77
N THR A 83 -12.35 -9.30 13.12
CA THR A 83 -13.11 -10.22 13.99
C THR A 83 -14.62 -10.07 13.76
N SER A 84 -15.12 -8.83 13.71
CA SER A 84 -16.55 -8.54 13.48
C SER A 84 -17.06 -8.99 12.10
N ARG A 85 -16.24 -8.88 11.04
CA ARG A 85 -16.62 -9.32 9.68
C ARG A 85 -16.66 -10.83 9.52
N HIS A 86 -15.78 -11.57 10.21
CA HIS A 86 -15.85 -13.03 10.21
C HIS A 86 -17.08 -13.52 10.99
N ALA A 87 -17.47 -12.83 12.08
CA ALA A 87 -18.67 -13.17 12.82
C ALA A 87 -19.95 -12.98 11.98
N SER A 88 -20.09 -11.86 11.26
CA SER A 88 -21.27 -11.62 10.41
C SER A 88 -21.38 -12.58 9.22
N LEU A 89 -20.26 -13.02 8.65
CA LEU A 89 -20.24 -14.00 7.57
C LEU A 89 -20.62 -15.42 8.04
N ILE A 90 -20.28 -15.77 9.29
CA ILE A 90 -20.68 -17.05 9.89
C ILE A 90 -22.19 -17.05 10.17
N GLU A 91 -22.77 -15.91 10.58
CA GLU A 91 -24.21 -15.77 10.80
C GLU A 91 -25.01 -15.78 9.48
N GLU A 92 -24.55 -15.12 8.42
CA GLU A 92 -25.20 -15.15 7.10
C GLU A 92 -25.17 -16.53 6.44
N THR A 93 -24.19 -17.38 6.77
CA THR A 93 -24.08 -18.74 6.24
C THR A 93 -24.96 -19.75 7.00
N GLN A 94 -25.58 -19.33 8.11
CA GLN A 94 -26.47 -20.16 8.94
C GLN A 94 -27.97 -19.80 8.78
N SER A 95 -28.33 -18.91 7.85
CA SER A 95 -29.72 -18.55 7.52
C SER A 95 -30.17 -19.01 6.15
#